data_AF-A0A8X7BKE9-F1
#
_entry.id   AF-A0A8X7BKE9-F1
#
_cell.length_a   1.000
_cell.length_b   1.000
_cell.length_c   1.000
_cell.angle_alpha   90.00
_cell.angle_beta   90.00
_cell.angle_gamma   90.00
#
_symmetry.space_group_name_H-M   'P 1'
#
loop_
_entity.id
_entity.type
_entity.pdbx_description
1 polymer ?
#
loop_
_entity_poly.entity_id
_entity_poly.type
_entity_poly.pdbx_seq_one_letter_code
_entity_poly.pdbx_strand_id
1 'polypeptide(L)'
;MSTIKSLKKDELLLVAEELGLDIPQNPKIIVLKNLIESSEIFETDKEFLQSVIDGVLEKKAAKIEQEKFKLESERAAKIEQEKFKLESEKAKIEFEKN
;
A
#
# COMPACT_ATOMS: atom_id res chain seq x y z
N MET A 1 -5.53 -21.14 0.84
CA MET A 1 -5.84 -20.72 -0.54
C MET A 1 -6.55 -19.38 -0.46
N SER A 2 -5.85 -18.30 -0.82
CA SER A 2 -6.47 -16.98 -0.98
C SER A 2 -7.22 -17.01 -2.31
N THR A 3 -8.55 -17.00 -2.26
CA THR A 3 -9.34 -17.08 -3.49
C THR A 3 -9.54 -15.69 -4.08
N ILE A 4 -9.51 -15.61 -5.41
CA ILE A 4 -9.76 -14.36 -6.17
C ILE A 4 -11.11 -13.70 -5.79
N LYS A 5 -12.03 -14.49 -5.23
CA LYS A 5 -13.34 -14.04 -4.76
C LYS A 5 -13.25 -13.03 -3.60
N SER A 6 -12.27 -13.14 -2.71
CA SER A 6 -12.10 -12.24 -1.57
C SER A 6 -11.25 -11.00 -1.88
N LEU A 7 -10.62 -10.94 -3.06
CA LEU A 7 -9.81 -9.80 -3.48
C LEU A 7 -10.69 -8.58 -3.82
N LYS A 8 -10.18 -7.40 -3.48
CA LYS A 8 -10.74 -6.08 -3.80
C LYS A 8 -10.45 -5.71 -5.25
N LYS A 9 -11.15 -4.68 -5.76
CA LYS A 9 -10.98 -4.20 -7.13
C LYS A 9 -9.51 -3.89 -7.47
N ASP A 10 -8.81 -3.17 -6.61
CA ASP A 10 -7.42 -2.77 -6.87
C ASP A 10 -6.45 -3.97 -6.85
N GLU A 11 -6.71 -4.97 -5.99
CA GLU A 11 -5.93 -6.21 -5.93
C GLU A 11 -6.15 -7.05 -7.19
N LEU A 12 -7.41 -7.18 -7.62
CA LEU A 12 -7.76 -7.86 -8.86
C LEU A 12 -7.16 -7.17 -10.09
N LEU A 13 -7.10 -5.84 -10.09
CA LEU A 13 -6.49 -5.05 -11.16
C LEU A 13 -5.01 -5.41 -11.27
N LEU A 14 -4.28 -5.32 -10.16
CA LEU A 14 -2.85 -5.66 -10.11
C LEU A 14 -2.60 -7.12 -10.51
N VAL A 15 -3.41 -8.06 -10.03
CA VAL A 15 -3.29 -9.47 -10.44
C VAL A 15 -3.48 -9.61 -11.95
N ALA A 16 -4.50 -8.96 -12.53
CA ALA A 16 -4.72 -9.00 -13.97
C ALA A 16 -3.59 -8.34 -14.78
N GLU A 17 -2.98 -7.27 -14.26
CA GLU A 17 -1.81 -6.62 -14.87
C GLU A 17 -0.58 -7.52 -14.85
N GLU A 18 -0.30 -8.17 -13.72
CA GLU A 18 0.84 -9.10 -13.56
C GLU A 18 0.66 -10.37 -14.41
N LEU A 19 -0.59 -10.79 -14.63
CA LEU A 19 -0.94 -11.87 -15.56
C LEU A 19 -0.89 -11.43 -17.04
N GLY A 20 -0.67 -10.14 -17.32
CA GLY A 20 -0.62 -9.60 -18.68
C GLY A 20 -1.96 -9.62 -19.42
N LEU A 21 -3.08 -9.58 -18.70
CA LEU A 21 -4.42 -9.59 -19.28
C LEU A 21 -4.80 -8.19 -19.82
N ASP A 22 -5.62 -8.16 -20.87
CA ASP A 22 -6.17 -6.91 -21.39
C ASP A 22 -7.24 -6.36 -20.42
N ILE A 23 -6.89 -5.32 -19.69
CA ILE A 23 -7.78 -4.68 -18.71
C ILE A 23 -8.51 -3.52 -19.37
N PRO A 24 -9.86 -3.52 -19.37
CA PRO A 24 -10.62 -2.41 -19.93
C PRO A 24 -10.44 -1.15 -19.06
N GLN A 25 -10.54 0.04 -19.67
CA GLN A 25 -10.21 1.33 -19.04
C GLN A 25 -10.96 1.63 -17.72
N ASN A 26 -12.17 1.09 -17.53
CA ASN A 26 -12.91 1.19 -16.26
C ASN A 26 -13.54 -0.16 -15.90
N PRO A 27 -12.72 -1.11 -15.41
CA PRO A 27 -13.18 -2.47 -15.21
C PRO A 27 -14.04 -2.54 -13.95
N LYS A 28 -15.15 -3.29 -14.01
CA LYS A 28 -15.91 -3.65 -12.81
C LYS A 28 -15.22 -4.81 -12.11
N ILE A 29 -15.42 -4.95 -10.79
CA ILE A 29 -14.85 -6.05 -10.01
C ILE A 29 -15.22 -7.43 -10.58
N ILE A 30 -16.45 -7.58 -11.08
CA ILE A 30 -16.93 -8.80 -11.72
C ILE A 30 -16.19 -9.06 -13.04
N VAL A 31 -15.93 -8.03 -13.83
CA VAL A 31 -15.20 -8.16 -15.10
C VAL A 31 -13.77 -8.63 -14.85
N LEU A 32 -13.10 -8.07 -13.84
CA LEU A 32 -11.74 -8.51 -13.47
C LEU A 32 -11.73 -9.96 -12.98
N LYS A 33 -12.69 -10.33 -12.13
CA LYS A 33 -12.81 -11.73 -11.66
C LYS A 33 -13.00 -12.67 -12.84
N ASN A 34 -13.93 -12.35 -13.75
CA ASN A 34 -14.17 -13.16 -14.93
C ASN A 34 -12.95 -13.22 -15.86
N LEU A 35 -12.21 -12.12 -16.04
CA LEU A 35 -10.98 -12.09 -16.85
C LEU A 35 -9.92 -13.05 -16.30
N ILE A 36 -9.69 -13.01 -14.99
CA ILE A 36 -8.73 -13.90 -14.34
C ILE A 36 -9.23 -15.34 -14.36
N GLU A 37 -10.50 -15.59 -14.02
CA GLU A 37 -11.10 -16.93 -14.05
C GLU A 37 -11.15 -17.53 -15.46
N SER A 38 -11.23 -16.71 -16.51
CA SER A 38 -11.18 -17.15 -17.92
C SER A 38 -9.75 -17.25 -18.48
N SER A 39 -8.73 -16.89 -17.69
CA SER A 39 -7.34 -16.99 -18.13
C SER A 39 -6.87 -18.44 -18.10
N GLU A 40 -6.05 -18.84 -19.08
CA GLU A 40 -5.47 -20.19 -19.14
C GLU A 40 -4.64 -20.51 -17.89
N ILE A 41 -4.03 -19.50 -17.28
CA ILE A 41 -3.22 -19.61 -16.06
C ILE A 41 -4.08 -20.06 -14.87
N PHE A 42 -5.34 -19.61 -14.78
CA PHE A 42 -6.24 -19.99 -13.70
C PHE A 42 -6.52 -21.50 -13.64
N GLU A 43 -6.60 -22.14 -14.81
CA GLU A 43 -6.83 -23.59 -14.90
C GLU A 43 -5.52 -24.39 -14.93
N THR A 44 -4.50 -23.87 -15.61
CA THR A 44 -3.25 -24.60 -15.90
C THR A 44 -2.23 -24.49 -14.77
N ASP A 45 -2.09 -23.31 -14.17
CA ASP A 45 -1.03 -23.01 -13.20
C ASP A 45 -1.55 -22.22 -12.00
N LYS A 46 -2.19 -22.97 -11.09
CA LYS A 46 -2.73 -22.44 -9.85
C LYS A 46 -1.64 -22.00 -8.87
N GLU A 47 -0.45 -22.60 -8.94
CA GLU A 47 0.67 -22.23 -8.06
C GLU A 47 1.23 -20.88 -8.46
N PHE A 48 1.43 -20.64 -9.76
CA PHE A 48 1.82 -19.33 -10.27
C PHE A 48 0.77 -18.26 -9.95
N LEU A 49 -0.52 -18.55 -10.18
CA LEU A 49 -1.59 -17.62 -9.81
C LEU A 49 -1.56 -17.26 -8.31
N GLN A 50 -1.36 -18.26 -7.44
CA GLN A 50 -1.27 -18.04 -6.01
C GLN A 50 -0.04 -17.18 -5.67
N SER A 51 1.10 -17.41 -6.32
CA SER A 51 2.30 -16.58 -6.17
C SER A 51 2.08 -15.12 -6.59
N VAL A 52 1.37 -14.88 -7.70
CA VAL A 52 1.00 -13.53 -8.14
C VAL A 52 0.09 -12.86 -7.11
N ILE A 53 -0.93 -13.57 -6.61
CA ILE A 53 -1.83 -13.05 -5.58
C ILE A 53 -1.05 -12.68 -4.31
N ASP A 54 -0.16 -13.56 -3.85
CA ASP A 54 0.63 -13.34 -2.64
C ASP A 54 1.58 -12.15 -2.83
N GLY A 55 2.23 -12.03 -3.99
CA GLY A 55 3.07 -10.88 -4.33
C GLY A 55 2.29 -9.55 -4.37
N VAL A 56 1.06 -9.55 -4.88
CA VAL A 56 0.19 -8.36 -4.88
C VAL A 56 -0.20 -7.96 -3.45
N LEU A 57 -0.56 -8.94 -2.61
CA LEU A 57 -0.88 -8.69 -1.21
C LEU A 57 0.33 -8.18 -0.42
N GLU A 58 1.51 -8.74 -0.66
CA GLU A 58 2.76 -8.31 -0.04
C GLU A 58 3.15 -6.89 -0.46
N LYS A 59 3.10 -6.56 -1.77
CA LYS A 59 3.33 -5.19 -2.26
C LYS A 59 2.39 -4.19 -1.59
N LYS A 60 1.12 -4.55 -1.43
CA LYS A 60 0.13 -3.70 -0.75
C LYS A 60 0.44 -3.52 0.73
N ALA A 61 0.78 -4.60 1.43
CA ALA A 61 1.17 -4.53 2.84
C ALA A 61 2.41 -3.65 3.04
N ALA A 62 3.44 -3.84 2.22
CA ALA A 62 4.66 -3.04 2.25
C ALA A 62 4.39 -1.55 2.01
N LYS A 63 3.48 -1.22 1.08
CA LYS A 63 3.09 0.17 0.83
C LYS A 63 2.40 0.82 2.03
N ILE A 64 1.49 0.09 2.70
CA ILE A 64 0.81 0.56 3.92
C ILE A 64 1.83 0.79 5.04
N GLU A 65 2.77 -0.13 5.22
CA GLU A 65 3.81 -0.01 6.25
C GLU A 65 4.74 1.18 5.97
N GLN A 66 5.13 1.39 4.71
CA GLN A 66 5.91 2.55 4.29
C GLN A 66 5.16 3.86 4.56
N GLU A 67 3.87 3.94 4.23
CA GLU A 67 3.05 5.12 4.53
C GLU A 67 2.94 5.39 6.02
N LYS A 68 2.75 4.34 6.83
CA LYS A 68 2.71 4.45 8.29
C LYS A 68 4.05 4.93 8.85
N PHE A 69 5.17 4.38 8.39
CA PHE A 69 6.51 4.80 8.79
C PHE A 69 6.77 6.26 8.46
N LYS A 70 6.39 6.69 7.24
CA LYS A 70 6.53 8.08 6.81
C LYS A 70 5.74 9.02 7.71
N LEU A 71 4.49 8.67 8.02
CA LEU A 71 3.60 9.47 8.86
C LEU A 71 4.11 9.58 10.31
N GLU A 72 4.69 8.49 10.85
CA GLU A 72 5.33 8.48 12.16
C GLU A 72 6.60 9.35 12.19
N SER A 73 7.44 9.24 11.15
CA SER A 73 8.65 10.06 11.00
C SER A 73 8.31 11.55 10.90
N GLU A 74 7.30 11.92 10.10
CA GLU A 74 6.83 13.31 9.99
C GLU A 74 6.30 13.84 11.33
N ARG A 75 5.59 13.00 12.09
CA ARG A 75 5.10 13.36 13.43
C ARG A 75 6.25 13.56 14.42
N ALA A 76 7.24 12.67 14.41
CA ALA A 76 8.42 12.79 15.26
C ALA A 76 9.19 14.08 14.95
N ALA A 77 9.42 14.39 13.67
CA ALA A 77 10.10 15.60 13.23
C ALA A 77 9.37 16.88 13.67
N LYS A 78 8.03 16.91 13.63
CA LYS A 78 7.25 18.05 14.14
C LYS A 78 7.42 18.24 15.64
N ILE A 79 7.35 17.15 16.41
CA ILE A 79 7.53 17.20 17.87
C ILE A 79 8.93 17.71 18.22
N GLU A 80 9.96 17.25 17.52
CA GLU A 80 11.33 17.70 17.75
C GLU A 80 11.51 19.18 17.42
N GLN A 81 10.91 19.64 16.32
CA GLN A 81 10.92 21.05 15.94
C GLN A 81 10.21 21.94 16.99
N GLU A 82 9.07 21.50 17.52
CA GLU A 82 8.37 22.22 18.60
C GLU A 82 9.18 22.25 19.89
N LYS A 83 9.82 21.14 20.27
CA LYS A 83 10.72 21.10 21.45
C LYS A 83 11.87 22.08 21.30
N PHE A 84 12.53 22.10 20.15
CA PHE A 84 13.63 23.02 19.88
C PHE A 84 13.18 24.49 19.96
N LYS A 85 12.01 24.82 19.40
CA LYS A 85 11.44 26.17 19.49
C LYS A 85 11.17 26.58 20.94
N LEU A 86 10.54 25.71 21.73
CA LEU A 86 10.26 25.96 23.14
C LEU A 86 11.55 26.15 23.95
N GLU A 87 12.57 25.35 23.70
CA GLU A 87 13.86 25.47 24.40
C GLU A 87 14.57 26.78 24.04
N SER A 88 14.55 27.17 22.76
CA SER A 88 15.09 28.46 22.32
C SER A 88 14.34 29.65 22.93
N GLU A 89 13.02 29.57 23.05
CA GLU A 89 12.21 30.63 23.67
C GLU A 89 12.49 30.74 25.17
N LYS A 90 12.59 29.61 25.87
CA LYS A 90 12.99 29.59 27.30
C LYS A 90 14.35 30.22 27.52
N ALA A 91 15.35 29.87 26.70
CA ALA A 91 16.70 30.42 26.80
C ALA A 91 16.72 31.95 26.59
N LYS A 92 15.91 32.47 25.66
CA LYS A 92 15.75 33.92 25.44
C LYS A 92 15.14 34.62 26.65
N ILE A 93 14.06 34.07 27.20
CA ILE A 93 13.40 34.63 28.39
C ILE A 93 14.35 34.64 29.59
N GLU A 94 15.17 33.61 29.75
CA GLU A 94 16.14 33.52 30.85
C GLU A 94 17.29 34.52 30.68
N PHE A 95 17.73 34.77 29.44
CA PHE A 95 18.71 35.81 29.14
C PHE A 95 18.16 37.23 29.40
N GLU A 96 16.90 37.50 29.06
CA GLU A 96 16.26 38.80 29.28
C GLU A 96 15.96 39.11 30.77
N LYS A 97 15.99 38.09 31.64
CA LYS A 97 15.74 38.22 33.08
C LYS A 97 16.99 38.41 33.93
N ASN A 98 18.18 38.22 33.35
CA ASN A 98 19.49 38.46 33.99
C ASN A 98 20.04 39.84 33.59
#